data_AF-A0A3B0R541-F1
#
_entry.id   AF-A0A3B0R541-F1
#
_cell.length_a   1.000
_cell.length_b   1.000
_cell.length_c   1.000
_cell.angle_alpha   90.00
_cell.angle_beta   90.00
_cell.angle_gamma   90.00
#
_symmetry.space_group_name_H-M   'P 1'
#
loop_
_entity.id
_entity.type
_entity.pdbx_description
1 polymer ?
#
loop_
_entity_poly.entity_id
_entity_poly.type
_entity_poly.pdbx_seq_one_letter_code
_entity_poly.pdbx_strand_id
1 'polypeptide(L)'
;MTNHWPQEDDIFLEGELVILRQPNIEKDVMQGHWHSWFNDPVTTQYLVHGVFPVNKAQQAEIVAAEMADPTSLLLVVLDRESGRHIGVVCLKYINHSLRSAELSIVFGDRSVKGAALESVALLTKHGFDRLNLQRISGGQHAGLWQWMNSLELIGYQLDGYNQDYGIRNGEKYDTAAYAITADRFFDLQSQRGGNICTASIGNLMKQKSTENKTEVMRAFFQGLYDT
;
A
#
# COMPACT_ATOMS: atom_id res chain seq x y z
N MET A 1 9.18 16.59 -24.61
CA MET A 1 8.83 17.58 -23.56
C MET A 1 7.36 17.43 -23.30
N THR A 2 6.98 16.67 -22.27
CA THR A 2 5.59 16.57 -21.82
C THR A 2 5.23 17.88 -21.15
N ASN A 3 4.06 18.42 -21.45
CA ASN A 3 3.53 19.62 -20.80
C ASN A 3 3.33 19.32 -19.31
N HIS A 4 4.34 19.60 -18.49
CA HIS A 4 4.27 19.47 -17.05
C HIS A 4 3.90 20.84 -16.48
N TRP A 5 2.64 20.98 -16.05
CA TRP A 5 2.13 22.16 -15.37
C TRP A 5 2.16 21.89 -13.86
N PRO A 6 3.19 22.33 -13.12
CA PRO A 6 3.36 21.99 -11.70
C PRO A 6 2.30 22.63 -10.77
N GLN A 7 1.28 23.31 -11.30
CA GLN A 7 0.34 24.14 -10.55
C GLN A 7 -1.10 23.60 -10.54
N GLU A 8 -1.44 22.56 -11.30
CA GLU A 8 -2.76 21.93 -11.22
C GLU A 8 -2.72 20.72 -10.27
N ASP A 9 -3.48 20.80 -9.18
CA ASP A 9 -3.72 19.76 -8.17
C ASP A 9 -2.50 19.23 -7.38
N ASP A 10 -1.35 19.93 -7.36
CA ASP A 10 -0.15 19.53 -6.58
C ASP A 10 0.26 18.05 -6.84
N ILE A 11 0.17 17.62 -8.10
CA ILE A 11 0.48 16.25 -8.53
C ILE A 11 1.93 15.90 -8.16
N PHE A 12 2.11 14.85 -7.37
CA PHE A 12 3.42 14.40 -6.91
C PHE A 12 3.95 13.20 -7.69
N LEU A 13 3.12 12.17 -7.89
CA LEU A 13 3.44 11.01 -8.73
C LEU A 13 2.26 10.69 -9.65
N GLU A 14 2.57 10.19 -10.84
CA GLU A 14 1.59 10.00 -11.89
C GLU A 14 1.77 8.64 -12.55
N GLY A 15 0.67 7.89 -12.67
CA GLY A 15 0.56 6.63 -13.41
C GLY A 15 -0.54 6.68 -14.47
N GLU A 16 -0.84 5.53 -15.07
CA GLU A 16 -1.89 5.39 -16.09
C GLU A 16 -3.30 5.33 -15.51
N LEU A 17 -3.47 4.75 -14.32
CA LEU A 17 -4.77 4.65 -13.63
C LEU A 17 -4.91 5.65 -12.49
N VAL A 18 -3.80 6.05 -11.86
CA VAL A 18 -3.84 6.87 -10.65
C VAL A 18 -2.94 8.10 -10.70
N ILE A 19 -3.34 9.11 -9.93
CA ILE A 19 -2.54 10.28 -9.56
C ILE A 19 -2.34 10.23 -8.04
N LEU A 20 -1.11 10.47 -7.58
CA LEU A 20 -0.76 10.57 -6.16
C LEU A 20 -0.35 12.00 -5.83
N ARG A 21 -0.92 12.54 -4.75
CA ARG A 21 -0.56 13.88 -4.24
C ARG A 21 -0.65 13.92 -2.72
N GLN A 22 -0.12 14.99 -2.13
CA GLN A 22 -0.29 15.23 -0.71
C GLN A 22 -1.78 15.39 -0.37
N PRO A 23 -2.25 14.90 0.81
CA PRO A 23 -3.60 15.15 1.28
C PRO A 23 -3.94 16.65 1.37
N ASN A 24 -5.18 16.98 1.00
CA ASN A 24 -5.79 18.27 1.27
C ASN A 24 -6.92 18.05 2.29
N ILE A 25 -6.74 18.54 3.52
CA ILE A 25 -7.68 18.28 4.62
C ILE A 25 -9.10 18.76 4.27
N GLU A 26 -9.23 19.94 3.67
CA GLU A 26 -10.54 20.48 3.33
C GLU A 26 -11.22 19.64 2.24
N LYS A 27 -10.53 19.39 1.11
CA LYS A 27 -11.07 18.65 -0.04
C LYS A 27 -11.29 17.16 0.27
N ASP A 28 -10.30 16.49 0.84
CA ASP A 28 -10.30 15.03 0.99
C ASP A 28 -10.99 14.53 2.25
N VAL A 29 -10.98 15.33 3.32
CA VAL A 29 -11.50 14.93 4.64
C VAL A 29 -12.79 15.67 4.98
N MET A 30 -12.78 17.00 5.00
CA MET A 30 -13.93 17.80 5.46
C MET A 30 -15.08 17.77 4.45
N GLN A 31 -14.78 17.92 3.16
CA GLN A 31 -15.75 17.82 2.07
C GLN A 31 -15.86 16.38 1.56
N GLY A 32 -14.77 15.62 1.63
CA GLY A 32 -14.70 14.25 1.19
C GLY A 32 -15.27 13.21 2.17
N HIS A 33 -14.99 11.95 1.84
CA HIS A 33 -15.53 10.77 2.51
C HIS A 33 -14.47 9.89 3.17
N TRP A 34 -13.22 10.34 3.28
CA TRP A 34 -12.11 9.52 3.80
C TRP A 34 -12.41 8.88 5.17
N HIS A 35 -12.93 9.65 6.13
CA HIS A 35 -13.31 9.13 7.46
C HIS A 35 -14.28 7.92 7.38
N SER A 36 -15.19 7.90 6.39
CA SER A 36 -16.18 6.83 6.26
C SER A 36 -15.57 5.46 5.93
N TRP A 37 -14.40 5.43 5.28
CA TRP A 37 -13.68 4.18 4.99
C TRP A 37 -13.27 3.46 6.27
N PHE A 38 -12.96 4.20 7.34
CA PHE A 38 -12.61 3.63 8.64
C PHE A 38 -13.82 3.32 9.51
N ASN A 39 -15.03 3.70 9.07
CA ASN A 39 -16.30 3.32 9.68
C ASN A 39 -17.01 2.21 8.90
N ASP A 40 -16.49 1.83 7.73
CA ASP A 40 -17.04 0.75 6.91
C ASP A 40 -16.42 -0.61 7.33
N PRO A 41 -17.22 -1.56 7.84
CA PRO A 41 -16.74 -2.88 8.24
C PRO A 41 -16.11 -3.67 7.08
N VAL A 42 -16.55 -3.43 5.83
CA VAL A 42 -16.00 -4.12 4.66
C VAL A 42 -14.58 -3.63 4.36
N THR A 43 -14.34 -2.33 4.49
CA THR A 43 -13.00 -1.75 4.33
C THR A 43 -12.07 -2.13 5.48
N THR A 44 -12.59 -2.14 6.72
CA THR A 44 -11.79 -2.37 7.92
C THR A 44 -11.65 -3.83 8.35
N GLN A 45 -12.27 -4.79 7.65
CA GLN A 45 -12.28 -6.21 8.02
C GLN A 45 -10.90 -6.81 8.35
N TYR A 46 -9.82 -6.30 7.74
CA TYR A 46 -8.43 -6.72 7.98
C TYR A 46 -7.52 -5.62 8.56
N LEU A 47 -8.07 -4.45 8.91
CA LEU A 47 -7.32 -3.32 9.45
C LEU A 47 -7.44 -3.27 10.97
N VAL A 48 -6.45 -2.74 11.67
CA VAL A 48 -6.58 -2.45 13.12
C VAL A 48 -7.61 -1.34 13.43
N HIS A 49 -8.00 -0.58 12.40
CA HIS A 49 -9.04 0.44 12.42
C HIS A 49 -10.45 -0.17 12.45
N GLY A 50 -11.48 0.66 12.66
CA GLY A 50 -12.88 0.20 12.69
C GLY A 50 -13.37 -0.31 14.05
N VAL A 51 -12.53 -0.22 15.10
CA VAL A 51 -12.92 -0.56 16.48
C VAL A 51 -13.76 0.55 17.11
N PHE A 52 -13.45 1.80 16.80
CA PHE A 52 -14.22 2.98 17.20
C PHE A 52 -14.55 3.81 15.96
N PRO A 53 -15.73 4.44 15.90
CA PRO A 53 -16.07 5.31 14.80
C PRO A 53 -15.18 6.56 14.81
N VAL A 54 -14.80 7.02 13.62
CA VAL A 54 -14.07 8.26 13.41
C VAL A 54 -14.94 9.27 12.67
N ASN A 55 -15.04 10.49 13.17
CA ASN A 55 -15.72 11.58 12.47
C ASN A 55 -14.73 12.38 11.60
N LYS A 56 -15.24 13.33 10.81
CA LYS A 56 -14.41 14.17 9.93
C LYS A 56 -13.34 14.97 10.67
N ALA A 57 -13.67 15.54 11.83
CA ALA A 57 -12.72 16.34 12.61
C ALA A 57 -11.57 15.48 13.16
N GLN A 58 -11.88 14.31 13.71
CA GLN A 58 -10.88 13.34 14.17
C GLN A 58 -10.01 12.84 13.02
N GLN A 59 -10.61 12.55 11.85
CA GLN A 59 -9.84 12.17 10.66
C GLN A 59 -8.92 13.30 10.20
N ALA A 60 -9.36 14.55 10.29
CA ALA A 60 -8.54 15.71 9.92
C ALA A 60 -7.34 15.85 10.86
N GLU A 61 -7.52 15.65 12.16
CA GLU A 61 -6.43 15.62 13.15
C GLU A 61 -5.43 14.50 12.87
N ILE A 62 -5.92 13.28 12.57
CA ILE A 62 -5.06 12.13 12.22
C ILE A 62 -4.24 12.42 10.96
N VAL A 63 -4.88 12.94 9.91
CA VAL A 63 -4.20 13.26 8.64
C VAL A 63 -3.20 14.40 8.84
N ALA A 64 -3.55 15.44 9.59
CA ALA A 64 -2.64 16.54 9.89
C ALA A 64 -1.40 16.07 10.67
N ALA A 65 -1.59 15.21 11.67
CA ALA A 65 -0.49 14.63 12.45
C ALA A 65 0.43 13.78 11.56
N GLU A 66 -0.13 12.94 10.69
CA GLU A 66 0.66 12.12 9.77
C GLU A 66 1.43 12.97 8.74
N MET A 67 0.82 14.04 8.22
CA MET A 67 1.48 14.97 7.30
C MET A 67 2.62 15.76 7.96
N ALA A 68 2.55 15.96 9.28
CA ALA A 68 3.58 16.66 10.05
C ALA A 68 4.75 15.75 10.47
N ASP A 69 4.59 14.42 10.37
CA ASP A 69 5.63 13.45 10.72
C ASP A 69 6.71 13.41 9.62
N PRO A 70 7.97 13.79 9.92
CA PRO A 70 9.05 13.76 8.93
C PRO A 70 9.46 12.34 8.50
N THR A 71 8.98 11.31 9.21
CA THR A 71 9.20 9.90 8.90
C THR A 71 8.04 9.27 8.14
N SER A 72 7.09 10.10 7.67
CA SER A 72 5.93 9.67 6.90
C SER A 72 5.87 10.35 5.54
N LEU A 73 5.56 9.57 4.50
CA LEU A 73 5.17 10.06 3.18
C LEU A 73 3.77 9.56 2.88
N LEU A 74 2.76 10.30 3.37
CA LEU A 74 1.36 10.04 3.13
C LEU A 74 0.90 10.71 1.84
N LEU A 75 0.32 9.93 0.92
CA LEU A 75 -0.27 10.41 -0.32
C LEU A 75 -1.71 9.90 -0.46
N VAL A 76 -2.59 10.75 -0.96
CA VAL A 76 -3.90 10.31 -1.44
C VAL A 76 -3.78 9.75 -2.85
N VAL A 77 -4.65 8.80 -3.17
CA VAL A 77 -4.75 8.14 -4.47
C VAL A 77 -6.01 8.64 -5.15
N LEU A 78 -5.85 9.31 -6.28
CA LEU A 78 -6.95 9.75 -7.12
C LEU A 78 -7.07 8.82 -8.33
N ASP A 79 -8.30 8.48 -8.70
CA ASP A 79 -8.61 7.92 -10.01
C ASP A 79 -8.25 8.96 -11.09
N ARG A 80 -7.37 8.60 -12.02
CA ARG A 80 -6.90 9.51 -13.08
C ARG A 80 -8.04 9.98 -13.99
N GLU A 81 -9.03 9.13 -14.25
CA GLU A 81 -10.11 9.46 -15.18
C GLU A 81 -11.13 10.43 -14.55
N SER A 82 -11.53 10.15 -13.31
CA SER A 82 -12.60 10.91 -12.65
C SER A 82 -12.12 11.96 -11.64
N GLY A 83 -10.84 11.96 -11.27
CA GLY A 83 -10.27 12.80 -10.21
C GLY A 83 -10.75 12.44 -8.79
N ARG A 84 -11.53 11.36 -8.63
CA ARG A 84 -12.09 10.96 -7.33
C ARG A 84 -11.01 10.40 -6.42
N HIS A 85 -11.06 10.77 -5.15
CA HIS A 85 -10.24 10.19 -4.10
C HIS A 85 -10.72 8.77 -3.78
N ILE A 86 -9.90 7.76 -4.07
CA ILE A 86 -10.27 6.33 -3.99
C ILE A 86 -9.51 5.54 -2.92
N GLY A 87 -8.37 6.05 -2.48
CA GLY A 87 -7.57 5.40 -1.45
C GLY A 87 -6.39 6.25 -1.01
N VAL A 88 -5.55 5.67 -0.17
CA VAL A 88 -4.30 6.27 0.31
C VAL A 88 -3.17 5.26 0.28
N VAL A 89 -1.97 5.77 0.08
CA VAL A 89 -0.71 5.02 0.11
C VAL A 89 0.30 5.80 0.94
N CYS A 90 1.05 5.11 1.79
CA CYS A 90 1.98 5.73 2.70
C CYS A 90 3.26 4.91 2.88
N LEU A 91 4.41 5.58 2.93
CA LEU A 91 5.62 5.05 3.55
C LEU A 91 5.73 5.60 4.97
N LYS A 92 5.61 4.73 5.96
CA LYS A 92 5.73 5.05 7.40
C LYS A 92 7.09 4.65 7.94
N TYR A 93 7.44 5.22 9.09
CA TYR A 93 8.65 4.87 9.84
C TYR A 93 9.92 4.93 8.98
N ILE A 94 10.00 5.94 8.12
CA ILE A 94 11.16 6.16 7.26
C ILE A 94 12.38 6.34 8.16
N ASN A 95 13.28 5.36 8.08
CA ASN A 95 14.54 5.36 8.81
C ASN A 95 15.67 5.65 7.83
N HIS A 96 16.18 6.87 7.87
CA HIS A 96 17.28 7.29 6.98
C HIS A 96 18.60 6.58 7.27
N SER A 97 18.84 6.15 8.51
CA SER A 97 20.08 5.45 8.89
C SER A 97 20.08 4.00 8.37
N LEU A 98 18.96 3.30 8.54
CA LEU A 98 18.78 1.93 8.04
C LEU A 98 18.35 1.89 6.57
N ARG A 99 18.02 3.04 5.99
CA ARG A 99 17.49 3.21 4.63
C ARG A 99 16.26 2.31 4.42
N SER A 100 15.32 2.35 5.34
CA SER A 100 14.13 1.49 5.32
C SER A 100 12.84 2.26 5.59
N ALA A 101 11.72 1.71 5.15
CA ALA A 101 10.38 2.22 5.49
C ALA A 101 9.35 1.09 5.46
N GLU A 102 8.17 1.34 6.02
CA GLU A 102 7.03 0.43 5.96
C GLU A 102 5.92 0.94 5.05
N LEU A 103 5.41 0.09 4.17
CA LEU A 103 4.29 0.37 3.30
C LEU A 103 2.96 0.21 4.05
N SER A 104 2.09 1.20 3.92
CA SER A 104 0.69 1.15 4.38
C SER A 104 -0.24 1.64 3.28
N ILE A 105 -1.35 0.94 3.05
CA ILE A 105 -2.37 1.35 2.08
C ILE A 105 -3.79 1.12 2.62
N VAL A 106 -4.73 1.95 2.21
CA VAL A 106 -6.17 1.73 2.41
C VAL A 106 -6.92 2.20 1.16
N PHE A 107 -7.77 1.35 0.62
CA PHE A 107 -8.64 1.69 -0.52
C PHE A 107 -10.10 1.51 -0.10
N GLY A 108 -10.79 2.64 0.07
CA GLY A 108 -12.22 2.68 0.38
C GLY A 108 -13.11 2.62 -0.86
N ASP A 109 -12.62 3.08 -2.01
CA ASP A 109 -13.24 2.82 -3.31
C ASP A 109 -12.35 1.85 -4.11
N ARG A 110 -12.91 0.71 -4.48
CA ARG A 110 -12.23 -0.37 -5.21
C ARG A 110 -12.73 -0.52 -6.65
N SER A 111 -13.43 0.49 -7.18
CA SER A 111 -13.98 0.48 -8.54
C SER A 111 -12.90 0.44 -9.61
N VAL A 112 -11.75 1.07 -9.37
CA VAL A 112 -10.61 1.09 -10.31
C VAL A 112 -9.70 -0.12 -10.08
N LYS A 113 -9.84 -1.14 -10.93
CA LYS A 113 -9.02 -2.36 -10.86
C LYS A 113 -7.55 -2.04 -11.16
N GLY A 114 -6.66 -2.44 -10.27
CA GLY A 114 -5.21 -2.23 -10.43
C GLY A 114 -4.69 -0.95 -9.76
N ALA A 115 -5.56 0.01 -9.41
CA ALA A 115 -5.16 1.27 -8.78
C ALA A 115 -4.26 1.08 -7.55
N ALA A 116 -4.59 0.12 -6.69
CA ALA A 116 -3.77 -0.20 -5.51
C ALA A 116 -2.35 -0.66 -5.87
N LEU A 117 -2.22 -1.55 -6.86
CA LEU A 117 -0.90 -2.06 -7.24
C LEU A 117 -0.08 -0.98 -7.95
N GLU A 118 -0.69 -0.18 -8.83
CA GLU A 118 0.01 0.94 -9.46
C GLU A 118 0.46 1.99 -8.44
N SER A 119 -0.40 2.33 -7.46
CA SER A 119 -0.05 3.26 -6.38
C SER A 119 1.17 2.80 -5.59
N VAL A 120 1.19 1.51 -5.23
CA VAL A 120 2.34 0.92 -4.53
C VAL A 120 3.57 0.92 -5.41
N ALA A 121 3.45 0.60 -6.70
CA ALA A 121 4.58 0.61 -7.63
C ALA A 121 5.21 2.00 -7.77
N LEU A 122 4.38 3.04 -7.91
CA LEU A 122 4.83 4.44 -7.97
C LEU A 122 5.55 4.85 -6.68
N LEU A 123 4.95 4.56 -5.52
CA LEU A 123 5.53 4.92 -4.22
C LEU A 123 6.82 4.15 -3.93
N THR A 124 6.87 2.86 -4.29
CA THR A 124 8.06 2.01 -4.15
C THR A 124 9.21 2.56 -5.00
N LYS A 125 8.93 2.90 -6.26
CA LYS A 125 9.90 3.53 -7.16
C LYS A 125 10.44 4.82 -6.55
N HIS A 126 9.56 5.67 -6.04
CA HIS A 126 9.95 6.92 -5.37
C HIS A 126 10.83 6.66 -4.14
N GLY A 127 10.47 5.68 -3.31
CA GLY A 127 11.24 5.29 -2.13
C GLY A 127 12.68 4.88 -2.46
N PHE A 128 12.89 4.13 -3.55
CA PHE A 128 14.22 3.75 -3.98
C PHE A 128 14.97 4.86 -4.71
N ASP A 129 14.33 5.54 -5.67
CA ASP A 129 14.98 6.56 -6.50
C ASP A 129 15.32 7.85 -5.75
N ARG A 130 14.43 8.29 -4.85
CA ARG A 130 14.46 9.66 -4.29
C ARG A 130 14.76 9.66 -2.81
N LEU A 131 14.16 8.74 -2.06
CA LEU A 131 14.46 8.59 -0.63
C LEU A 131 15.70 7.74 -0.38
N ASN A 132 16.30 7.18 -1.44
CA ASN A 132 17.48 6.32 -1.38
C ASN A 132 17.30 5.16 -0.40
N LEU A 133 16.09 4.62 -0.27
CA LEU A 133 15.87 3.44 0.57
C LEU A 133 16.60 2.22 -0.03
N GLN A 134 16.83 1.23 0.81
CA GLN A 134 17.35 -0.09 0.45
C GLN A 134 16.30 -1.17 0.63
N ARG A 135 15.30 -0.92 1.48
CA ARG A 135 14.25 -1.89 1.79
C ARG A 135 12.93 -1.20 2.11
N ILE A 136 11.85 -1.73 1.55
CA ILE A 136 10.48 -1.37 1.94
C ILE A 136 9.77 -2.64 2.37
N SER A 137 9.23 -2.66 3.58
CA SER A 137 8.51 -3.80 4.15
C SER A 137 7.06 -3.47 4.45
N GLY A 138 6.28 -4.45 4.88
CA GLY A 138 4.94 -4.24 5.40
C GLY A 138 4.41 -5.51 6.04
N GLY A 139 3.35 -5.38 6.83
CA GLY A 139 2.65 -6.48 7.46
C GLY A 139 1.16 -6.45 7.12
N GLN A 140 0.55 -7.62 7.00
CA GLN A 140 -0.90 -7.71 6.77
C GLN A 140 -1.49 -9.01 7.30
N HIS A 141 -2.80 -9.02 7.44
CA HIS A 141 -3.57 -10.22 7.77
C HIS A 141 -3.26 -11.34 6.77
N ALA A 142 -2.98 -12.55 7.24
CA ALA A 142 -2.58 -13.69 6.39
C ALA A 142 -3.67 -14.04 5.34
N GLY A 143 -4.94 -13.81 5.68
CA GLY A 143 -6.08 -13.94 4.76
C GLY A 143 -6.04 -13.03 3.51
N LEU A 144 -5.16 -12.02 3.45
CA LEU A 144 -4.96 -11.14 2.29
C LEU A 144 -3.95 -11.70 1.26
N TRP A 145 -3.85 -13.02 1.14
CA TRP A 145 -2.87 -13.68 0.26
C TRP A 145 -3.03 -13.32 -1.23
N GLN A 146 -4.24 -13.04 -1.72
CA GLN A 146 -4.41 -12.59 -3.11
C GLN A 146 -3.82 -11.21 -3.37
N TRP A 147 -3.76 -10.36 -2.34
CA TRP A 147 -3.11 -9.07 -2.39
C TRP A 147 -1.58 -9.22 -2.31
N MET A 148 -1.06 -10.13 -1.48
CA MET A 148 0.36 -10.52 -1.50
C MET A 148 0.82 -10.97 -2.89
N ASN A 149 0.06 -11.86 -3.52
CA ASN A 149 0.37 -12.30 -4.87
C ASN A 149 0.34 -11.14 -5.89
N SER A 150 -0.43 -10.08 -5.62
CA SER A 150 -0.42 -8.87 -6.46
C SER A 150 0.86 -8.07 -6.25
N LEU A 151 1.31 -7.91 -5.00
CA LEU A 151 2.57 -7.23 -4.66
C LEU A 151 3.80 -7.94 -5.25
N GLU A 152 3.78 -9.27 -5.35
CA GLU A 152 4.85 -10.03 -6.00
C GLU A 152 5.07 -9.65 -7.46
N LEU A 153 4.02 -9.19 -8.15
CA LEU A 153 4.12 -8.76 -9.54
C LEU A 153 5.05 -7.56 -9.72
N ILE A 154 5.25 -6.77 -8.68
CA ILE A 154 6.15 -5.60 -8.66
C ILE A 154 7.41 -5.85 -7.80
N GLY A 155 7.66 -7.12 -7.47
CA GLY A 155 8.93 -7.56 -6.87
C GLY A 155 8.90 -7.78 -5.36
N TYR A 156 7.81 -7.49 -4.65
CA TYR A 156 7.72 -7.86 -3.24
C TYR A 156 7.77 -9.37 -3.06
N GLN A 157 8.16 -9.81 -1.87
CA GLN A 157 8.18 -11.20 -1.47
C GLN A 157 7.64 -11.34 -0.06
N LEU A 158 7.11 -12.51 0.24
CA LEU A 158 6.88 -12.89 1.62
C LEU A 158 8.22 -12.96 2.37
N ASP A 159 8.25 -12.35 3.54
CA ASP A 159 9.46 -12.11 4.32
C ASP A 159 9.32 -12.56 5.79
N GLY A 160 8.09 -12.94 6.22
CA GLY A 160 7.84 -13.53 7.53
C GLY A 160 6.40 -13.96 7.76
N TYR A 161 6.15 -14.72 8.83
CA TYR A 161 4.82 -15.17 9.25
C TYR A 161 4.72 -15.08 10.78
N ASN A 162 3.62 -14.52 11.28
CA ASN A 162 3.32 -14.46 12.71
C ASN A 162 2.02 -15.21 12.98
N GLN A 163 2.15 -16.37 13.62
CA GLN A 163 1.02 -17.19 14.07
C GLN A 163 0.39 -16.59 15.33
N ASP A 164 -0.93 -16.72 15.46
CA ASP A 164 -1.71 -16.26 16.61
C ASP A 164 -1.47 -14.76 16.93
N TYR A 165 -1.28 -13.95 15.89
CA TYR A 165 -0.88 -12.54 16.01
C TYR A 165 -1.91 -11.70 16.79
N GLY A 166 -3.21 -11.99 16.64
CA GLY A 166 -4.23 -11.29 17.38
C GLY A 166 -5.59 -11.98 17.39
N ILE A 167 -6.57 -11.34 18.01
CA ILE A 167 -7.96 -11.79 18.07
C ILE A 167 -8.86 -10.72 17.45
N ARG A 168 -9.82 -11.14 16.64
CA ARG A 168 -10.82 -10.29 16.00
C ARG A 168 -12.13 -11.04 15.88
N ASN A 169 -13.24 -10.41 16.28
CA ASN A 169 -14.56 -11.04 16.26
C ASN A 169 -14.63 -12.39 17.00
N GLY A 170 -13.80 -12.56 18.04
CA GLY A 170 -13.70 -13.82 18.81
C GLY A 170 -12.82 -14.90 18.17
N GLU A 171 -12.25 -14.65 16.99
CA GLU A 171 -11.39 -15.60 16.28
C GLU A 171 -9.93 -15.12 16.29
N LYS A 172 -8.99 -16.07 16.43
CA LYS A 172 -7.57 -15.77 16.24
C LYS A 172 -7.26 -15.52 14.77
N TYR A 173 -6.30 -14.65 14.50
CA TYR A 173 -5.79 -14.45 13.15
C TYR A 173 -4.26 -14.34 13.12
N ASP A 174 -3.72 -14.73 11.98
CA ASP A 174 -2.29 -14.68 11.67
C ASP A 174 -1.95 -13.46 10.81
N THR A 175 -0.69 -13.05 10.82
CA THR A 175 -0.17 -12.03 9.90
C THR A 175 1.01 -12.55 9.09
N ALA A 176 1.20 -11.94 7.93
CA ALA A 176 2.30 -12.19 7.02
C ALA A 176 3.06 -10.89 6.77
N ALA A 177 4.38 -10.96 6.88
CA ALA A 177 5.27 -9.86 6.52
C ALA A 177 5.72 -10.02 5.08
N TYR A 178 5.85 -8.90 4.37
CA TYR A 178 6.36 -8.84 3.01
C TYR A 178 7.38 -7.72 2.88
N ALA A 179 8.29 -7.87 1.92
CA ALA A 179 9.30 -6.86 1.67
C ALA A 179 9.82 -6.88 0.23
N ILE A 180 10.44 -5.78 -0.16
CA ILE A 180 11.21 -5.63 -1.40
C ILE A 180 12.50 -4.88 -1.10
N THR A 181 13.59 -5.29 -1.73
CA THR A 181 14.87 -4.58 -1.70
C THR A 181 15.05 -3.74 -2.96
N ALA A 182 15.88 -2.69 -2.87
CA ALA A 182 16.22 -1.86 -4.01
C ALA A 182 16.79 -2.69 -5.18
N ASP A 183 17.71 -3.61 -4.90
CA ASP A 183 18.31 -4.50 -5.90
C ASP A 183 17.24 -5.30 -6.67
N ARG A 184 16.34 -5.96 -5.93
CA ARG A 184 15.27 -6.75 -6.53
C ARG A 184 14.33 -5.90 -7.39
N PHE A 185 14.02 -4.69 -6.92
CA PHE A 185 13.19 -3.74 -7.66
C PHE A 185 13.86 -3.32 -8.97
N PHE A 186 15.14 -2.90 -8.91
CA PHE A 186 15.87 -2.42 -10.08
C PHE A 186 16.20 -3.53 -11.08
N ASP A 187 16.49 -4.74 -10.61
CA ASP A 187 16.64 -5.92 -11.46
C ASP A 187 15.36 -6.20 -12.25
N LEU A 188 14.20 -6.22 -11.55
CA LEU A 188 12.90 -6.44 -12.19
C LEU A 188 12.56 -5.31 -13.17
N GLN A 189 12.85 -4.06 -12.79
CA GLN A 189 12.65 -2.90 -13.64
C GLN A 189 13.50 -2.99 -14.92
N SER A 190 14.76 -3.36 -14.80
CA SER A 190 15.69 -3.54 -15.92
C SER A 190 15.20 -4.61 -16.90
N GLN A 191 14.78 -5.77 -16.38
CA GLN A 191 14.20 -6.87 -17.17
C GLN A 191 12.94 -6.46 -17.94
N ARG A 192 12.22 -5.44 -17.47
CA ARG A 192 10.98 -4.92 -18.07
C ARG A 192 11.16 -3.60 -18.82
N GLY A 193 12.40 -3.22 -19.15
CA GLY A 193 12.68 -2.01 -19.92
C GLY A 193 12.24 -0.72 -19.22
N GLY A 194 12.30 -0.68 -17.89
CA GLY A 194 11.96 0.50 -17.08
C GLY A 194 10.55 0.50 -16.50
N ASN A 195 9.63 -0.33 -17.02
CA ASN A 195 8.24 -0.35 -16.57
C ASN A 195 7.97 -1.49 -15.58
N ILE A 196 7.70 -1.15 -14.31
CA ILE A 196 7.40 -2.14 -13.28
C ILE A 196 5.90 -2.43 -13.12
N CYS A 197 5.01 -1.49 -13.48
CA CYS A 197 3.56 -1.64 -13.35
C CYS A 197 2.72 -0.56 -14.06
N THR A 198 3.31 0.61 -14.36
CA THR A 198 2.54 1.79 -14.78
C THR A 198 1.87 1.61 -16.14
N ALA A 199 2.58 1.11 -17.17
CA ALA A 199 2.02 1.08 -18.53
C ALA A 199 1.33 -0.22 -18.97
N SER A 200 1.21 -1.25 -18.11
CA SER A 200 0.77 -2.59 -18.55
C SER A 200 0.05 -3.43 -17.50
N ILE A 201 -0.59 -2.78 -16.52
CA ILE A 201 -1.16 -3.44 -15.35
C ILE A 201 -2.15 -4.57 -15.68
N GLY A 202 -3.00 -4.40 -16.70
CA GLY A 202 -3.95 -5.45 -17.11
C GLY A 202 -3.27 -6.75 -17.58
N ASN A 203 -2.12 -6.65 -18.24
CA ASN A 203 -1.33 -7.82 -18.64
C ASN A 203 -0.54 -8.39 -17.47
N LEU A 204 -0.02 -7.52 -16.60
CA LEU A 204 0.71 -7.93 -15.41
C LEU A 204 -0.19 -8.74 -14.46
N MET A 205 -1.43 -8.30 -14.25
CA MET A 205 -2.39 -9.00 -13.39
C MET A 205 -2.75 -10.41 -13.87
N LYS A 206 -2.57 -10.74 -15.16
CA LYS A 206 -2.76 -12.10 -15.69
C LYS A 206 -1.64 -13.06 -15.25
N GLN A 207 -0.50 -12.54 -14.83
CA GLN A 207 0.65 -13.32 -14.33
C GLN A 207 0.54 -13.59 -12.83
N LYS A 208 -0.51 -13.10 -12.17
CA LYS A 208 -0.68 -13.23 -10.72
C LYS A 208 -0.79 -14.70 -10.34
N SER A 209 0.04 -15.13 -9.38
CA SER A 209 -0.07 -16.46 -8.81
C SER A 209 -1.44 -16.67 -8.14
N THR A 210 -1.96 -17.89 -8.22
CA THR A 210 -3.16 -18.36 -7.52
C THR A 210 -2.84 -19.14 -6.25
N GLU A 211 -1.55 -19.40 -5.97
CA GLU A 211 -1.11 -20.12 -4.79
C GLU A 211 -1.27 -19.27 -3.52
N ASN A 212 -1.78 -19.89 -2.45
CA ASN A 212 -1.84 -19.27 -1.14
C ASN A 212 -0.50 -19.51 -0.40
N LYS A 213 0.49 -18.66 -0.64
CA LYS A 213 1.82 -18.81 -0.01
C LYS A 213 1.83 -18.59 1.50
N THR A 214 0.86 -17.87 2.05
CA THR A 214 0.72 -17.77 3.50
C THR A 214 0.33 -19.08 4.14
N GLU A 215 -0.49 -19.89 3.46
CA GLU A 215 -0.82 -21.24 3.92
C GLU A 215 0.40 -22.15 3.88
N VAL A 216 1.17 -22.10 2.79
CA VAL A 216 2.43 -22.85 2.67
C VAL A 216 3.37 -22.54 3.83
N MET A 217 3.47 -21.27 4.21
CA MET A 217 4.37 -20.83 5.27
C MET A 217 3.83 -21.13 6.67
N ARG A 218 2.51 -21.07 6.87
CA ARG A 218 1.88 -21.57 8.08
C ARG A 218 2.19 -23.04 8.30
N ALA A 219 1.96 -23.86 7.28
CA ALA A 219 2.24 -25.30 7.34
C ALA A 219 3.72 -25.59 7.57
N PHE A 220 4.62 -24.83 6.91
CA PHE A 220 6.05 -24.92 7.15
C PHE A 220 6.40 -24.67 8.63
N PHE A 221 5.92 -23.57 9.22
CA PHE A 221 6.22 -23.26 10.61
C PHE A 221 5.61 -24.24 11.61
N GLN A 222 4.41 -24.77 11.34
CA GLN A 222 3.82 -25.84 12.15
C GLN A 222 4.70 -27.10 12.13
N GLY A 223 5.09 -27.54 10.93
CA GLY A 223 5.92 -28.72 10.76
C GLY A 223 7.34 -28.62 11.34
N LEU A 224 7.84 -27.42 11.64
CA LEU A 224 9.13 -27.25 12.32
C LEU A 224 9.12 -27.74 13.77
N TYR A 225 7.95 -27.78 14.41
CA TYR A 225 7.79 -28.09 15.82
C TYR A 225 6.90 -29.31 16.09
N ASP A 226 6.36 -29.93 15.05
CA ASP A 226 5.65 -31.20 15.14
C ASP A 226 6.66 -32.33 15.43
N THR A 227 6.96 -32.56 16.72
CA THR A 227 7.65 -33.77 17.23
C THR A 227 6.66 -34.84 17.65
#